data_AF-A0A7K3G2E7-F1
#
_entry.id   AF-A0A7K3G2E7-F1
#
_cell.length_a   1.000
_cell.length_b   1.000
_cell.length_c   1.000
_cell.angle_alpha   90.00
_cell.angle_beta   90.00
_cell.angle_gamma   90.00
#
_symmetry.space_group_name_H-M   'P 1'
#
loop_
_entity.id
_entity.type
_entity.pdbx_description
1 polymer ?
#
loop_
_entity_poly.entity_id
_entity_poly.type
_entity_poly.pdbx_seq_one_letter_code
_entity_poly.pdbx_strand_id
1 'polypeptide(L)' 'MAYSDVSVQLTPDGYTVTCPGTLVTGYGPTEAAAWNDFWAAYRAQWKPPTPLTLFEHLNDRQPRQRRPVRTLRIRDLFG' A
#
# COMPACT_ATOMS: atom_id res chain seq x y z
N MET A 1 -3.86 10.50 19.88
CA MET A 1 -3.81 9.75 18.60
C MET A 1 -3.59 8.30 18.97
N ALA A 2 -4.61 7.46 18.89
CA ALA A 2 -4.45 6.03 19.12
C ALA A 2 -3.80 5.45 17.86
N TYR A 3 -2.59 4.92 18.01
CA TYR A 3 -2.01 4.07 16.97
C TYR A 3 -2.94 2.86 16.82
N SER A 4 -3.32 2.53 15.59
CA SER A 4 -4.11 1.33 15.31
C SER A 4 -3.21 0.12 15.58
N ASP A 5 -3.14 -0.31 16.84
CA ASP A 5 -2.28 -1.42 17.25
C ASP A 5 -2.82 -2.70 16.61
N VAL A 6 -2.07 -3.21 15.63
CA VAL A 6 -2.35 -4.51 15.01
C VAL A 6 -2.08 -5.60 16.04
N SER A 7 -3.07 -6.45 16.28
CA SER A 7 -2.99 -7.55 17.25
C SER A 7 -2.68 -8.86 16.56
N VAL A 8 -1.72 -9.60 17.13
CA VAL A 8 -1.33 -10.96 16.67
C VAL A 8 -1.72 -11.95 17.75
N GLN A 9 -2.42 -13.01 17.39
CA GLN A 9 -2.87 -14.06 18.31
C GLN A 9 -2.52 -15.44 17.78
N LEU A 10 -1.99 -16.30 18.65
CA LEU A 10 -1.82 -17.74 18.37
C LEU A 10 -3.14 -18.46 18.64
N THR A 11 -3.60 -19.25 17.67
CA THR A 11 -4.80 -20.09 17.70
C THR A 11 -4.41 -21.56 17.50
N PRO A 12 -5.32 -22.52 17.72
CA PRO A 12 -5.05 -23.93 17.44
C PRO A 12 -4.68 -24.21 15.97
N ASP A 13 -5.15 -23.35 15.05
CA ASP A 13 -4.95 -23.49 13.60
C ASP A 13 -3.74 -22.70 13.08
N GLY A 14 -3.05 -21.92 13.93
CA GLY A 14 -1.88 -21.11 13.57
C GLY A 14 -1.90 -19.72 14.19
N TYR A 15 -1.60 -18.70 13.40
CA TYR A 15 -1.54 -17.30 13.79
C TYR A 15 -2.64 -16.51 13.09
N THR A 16 -3.21 -15.56 13.82
CA THR A 16 -4.22 -14.63 13.33
C THR A 16 -3.75 -13.19 13.58
N VAL A 17 -3.80 -12.35 12.56
CA VAL A 17 -3.45 -10.92 12.62
C VAL A 17 -4.70 -10.08 12.37
N THR A 18 -5.03 -9.18 13.29
CA THR A 18 -6.23 -8.32 13.23
C THR A 18 -5.87 -6.85 13.45
N CYS A 19 -6.48 -5.95 12.69
CA CYS A 19 -6.29 -4.50 12.87
C CYS A 19 -7.61 -3.84 13.29
N PRO A 20 -7.70 -3.25 14.49
CA PRO A 20 -8.86 -2.48 14.92
C PRO A 20 -9.19 -1.38 13.93
N GLY A 21 -10.47 -1.22 13.59
CA GLY A 21 -10.94 -0.25 12.60
C GLY A 21 -10.90 -0.74 11.15
N THR A 22 -10.49 -1.98 10.91
CA THR A 22 -10.60 -2.64 9.60
C THR A 22 -11.38 -3.95 9.72
N LEU A 23 -11.97 -4.41 8.62
CA LEU A 23 -12.54 -5.76 8.50
C LEU A 23 -11.49 -6.76 7.99
N VAL A 24 -10.21 -6.41 8.06
CA VAL A 24 -9.11 -7.22 7.52
C VAL A 24 -8.54 -8.08 8.64
N THR A 25 -8.52 -9.38 8.39
CA THR A 25 -7.86 -10.38 9.23
C THR A 25 -6.98 -11.24 8.35
N GLY A 26 -5.73 -11.48 8.77
CA GLY A 26 -4.83 -12.42 8.11
C GLY A 26 -4.65 -13.70 8.92
N TYR A 27 -4.47 -14.82 8.24
CA TYR A 27 -4.30 -16.14 8.84
C TYR A 27 -3.08 -16.86 8.28
N GLY A 28 -2.45 -17.70 9.09
CA GLY A 28 -1.40 -18.59 8.59
C GLY A 28 -0.79 -19.50 9.64
N PRO A 29 -0.12 -20.59 9.24
CA PRO A 29 0.51 -21.53 10.18
C PRO A 29 1.72 -20.94 10.91
N THR A 30 2.25 -19.82 10.44
CA THR A 30 3.32 -19.04 11.07
C THR A 30 2.92 -17.58 11.13
N GLU A 31 3.52 -16.83 12.05
CA GLU A 31 3.30 -15.38 12.16
C GLU A 31 3.60 -14.64 10.85
N ALA A 32 4.69 -15.01 10.17
CA ALA A 32 5.06 -14.43 8.87
C ALA A 32 4.01 -14.71 7.78
N ALA A 33 3.43 -15.92 7.76
CA ALA A 33 2.37 -16.27 6.82
C ALA A 33 1.10 -15.45 7.10
N ALA A 34 0.72 -15.30 8.38
CA ALA A 34 -0.44 -14.53 8.79
C ALA A 34 -0.29 -13.03 8.45
N TRP A 35 0.91 -12.46 8.60
CA TRP A 35 1.20 -11.10 8.15
C TRP A 35 1.12 -10.95 6.63
N ASN A 36 1.66 -11.90 5.88
CA ASN A 36 1.61 -11.84 4.41
C ASN A 36 0.16 -11.88 3.90
N ASP A 37 -0.66 -12.76 4.48
CA ASP A 37 -2.09 -12.86 4.19
C ASP A 37 -2.83 -11.57 4.58
N PHE A 38 -2.56 -11.02 5.77
CA PHE A 38 -3.11 -9.73 6.22
C PHE A 38 -2.80 -8.61 5.23
N TRP A 39 -1.55 -8.47 4.79
CA TRP A 39 -1.15 -7.42 3.83
C TRP A 39 -1.72 -7.65 2.42
N ALA A 40 -1.95 -8.90 2.02
CA ALA A 40 -2.61 -9.22 0.77
C ALA A 40 -4.08 -8.79 0.82
N ALA A 41 -4.80 -9.15 1.88
CA ALA A 41 -6.18 -8.77 2.11
C ALA A 41 -6.36 -7.25 2.28
N TYR A 42 -5.46 -6.60 3.02
CA TYR A 42 -5.46 -5.15 3.19
C TYR A 42 -5.27 -4.42 1.87
N ARG A 43 -4.34 -4.87 1.02
CA ARG A 43 -4.12 -4.30 -0.32
C ARG A 43 -5.27 -4.57 -1.29
N ALA A 44 -5.94 -5.72 -1.18
CA ALA A 44 -7.10 -6.02 -2.01
C ALA A 44 -8.31 -5.13 -1.68
N GLN A 45 -8.48 -4.77 -0.40
CA GLN A 45 -9.53 -3.84 0.04
C GLN A 45 -9.14 -2.38 -0.09
N TRP A 46 -7.85 -2.09 -0.27
CA TRP A 46 -7.37 -0.73 -0.45
C TRP A 46 -8.00 -0.13 -1.71
N LYS A 47 -8.88 0.84 -1.49
CA LYS A 47 -9.28 1.78 -2.53
C LYS A 47 -8.34 2.97 -2.45
N PRO A 48 -7.79 3.46 -3.56
CA PRO A 48 -7.13 4.76 -3.53
C PRO A 48 -8.12 5.76 -2.91
N PRO A 49 -7.68 6.65 -2.01
CA PRO A 49 -8.52 7.75 -1.59
C PRO A 49 -8.99 8.41 -2.88
N THR A 50 -10.31 8.44 -3.09
CA THR A 50 -10.91 9.16 -4.22
C THR A 50 -10.24 10.52 -4.18
N PRO A 51 -9.51 10.93 -5.24
CA PRO A 51 -8.93 12.24 -5.23
C PRO A 51 -10.09 13.19 -4.96
N LEU A 52 -10.10 13.79 -3.76
CA LEU A 52 -10.86 15.00 -3.51
C LEU A 52 -10.59 15.84 -4.75
N THR A 53 -11.66 16.26 -5.41
CA THR A 53 -11.67 17.05 -6.64
C THR A 53 -10.93 18.37 -6.43
N LEU A 54 -9.63 18.33 -6.20
CA LEU A 54 -8.67 19.42 -6.32
C LEU A 54 -8.37 19.70 -7.80
N PHE A 55 -9.01 18.96 -8.71
CA PHE A 55 -8.97 19.22 -10.14
C PHE A 55 -10.07 20.15 -10.64
N GLU A 56 -11.08 20.51 -9.82
CA GLU A 56 -12.12 21.44 -10.26
C GLU A 56 -11.73 22.92 -10.11
N HIS A 57 -10.65 23.24 -9.38
CA HIS A 57 -10.19 24.64 -9.22
C HIS A 57 -8.81 24.95 -9.81
N LEU A 58 -8.11 23.99 -10.44
CA LEU A 58 -6.73 24.21 -10.93
C LEU A 58 -6.49 23.91 -12.41
N ASN A 59 -7.51 23.54 -13.20
CA ASN A 59 -7.32 23.10 -14.58
C ASN A 59 -8.02 23.95 -15.65
N ASP A 60 -7.99 25.28 -15.48
CA ASP A 60 -8.27 26.20 -16.59
C ASP A 60 -7.13 26.22 -17.65
N ARG A 61 -5.98 25.55 -17.42
CA ARG A 61 -4.85 25.59 -18.37
C ARG A 61 -4.05 24.29 -18.45
N GLN A 62 -4.44 23.40 -19.36
CA GLN A 62 -3.46 22.52 -20.02
C GLN A 62 -2.60 23.35 -20.99
N PRO A 63 -1.29 23.07 -21.07
CA PRO A 63 -0.86 22.16 -22.13
C PRO A 63 0.10 21.06 -21.64
N ARG A 64 -0.07 19.87 -22.25
CA ARG A 64 0.78 18.68 -22.09
C ARG A 64 2.28 19.01 -22.21
N GLN A 65 3.03 18.94 -21.10
CA GLN A 65 4.48 18.81 -21.16
C GLN A 65 4.89 17.34 -21.05
N ARG A 66 5.44 16.80 -22.14
CA ARG A 66 6.12 15.50 -22.18
C ARG A 66 7.34 15.57 -21.23
N ARG A 67 7.42 14.66 -20.26
CA ARG A 67 8.62 14.51 -19.44
C ARG A 67 9.79 14.07 -20.36
N PRO A 68 10.98 14.67 -20.25
CA PRO A 68 12.13 14.22 -21.03
C PRO A 68 12.58 12.86 -20.51
N VAL A 69 12.55 11.85 -21.38
CA VAL A 69 13.21 10.56 -21.14
C VAL A 69 14.71 10.84 -21.12
N ARG A 70 15.32 10.81 -19.93
CA ARG A 70 16.78 10.90 -19.80
C ARG A 70 17.37 9.52 -20.12
N THR A 71 17.94 9.38 -21.32
CA THR A 71 18.72 8.19 -21.68
C THR A 71 20.12 8.29 -21.07
N LEU A 72 20.40 7.45 -20.07
CA LEU A 72 21.75 7.28 -19.52
C LEU A 72 22.60 6.46 -20.51
N ARG A 73 23.81 6.93 -20.83
CA ARG A 73 24.77 6.17 -21.66
C ARG A 73 25.67 5.34 -20.75
N ILE A 74 25.88 4.07 -21.13
CA ILE A 74 26.58 3.06 -20.32
C ILE A 74 28.00 3.47 -19.90
N ARG A 75 28.63 4.43 -20.60
CA ARG A 75 29.97 4.95 -20.27
C ARG A 75 30.06 5.66 -18.91
N ASP A 76 28.95 6.13 -18.36
CA ASP A 76 28.89 6.83 -17.06
C ASP A 76 28.75 5.88 -15.85
N LEU A 77 28.63 4.56 -16.07
CA LEU A 77 28.39 3.59 -14.98
C LEU A 77 29.66 2.90 -14.46
N PHE A 78 30.80 3.10 -15.12
CA PHE A 78 32.06 2.40 -14.80
C PHE A 78 33.28 3.35 -14.78
N GLY A 79 33.07 4.60 -14.37
CA GLY A 79 34.17 5.52 -14.02
C GLY A 79 34.78 5.17 -12.67
#